data_AF-T1A9A3-F1
#
_entry.id   AF-T1A9A3-F1
#
_cell.length_a   1.000
_cell.length_b   1.000
_cell.length_c   1.000
_cell.angle_alpha   90.00
_cell.angle_beta   90.00
_cell.angle_gamma   90.00
#
_symmetry.space_group_name_H-M   'P 1'
#
loop_
_entity.id
_entity.type
_entity.pdbx_description
1 polymer ?
#
loop_
_entity_poly.entity_id
_entity_poly.type
_entity_poly.pdbx_seq_one_letter_code
_entity_poly.pdbx_strand_id
1 'polypeptide(L)' 'ERMVLRTAMREPGRPEDVAAAVCYLASPEARYVTGVELAVAGGIDLFTF' A
#
# COMPACT_ATOMS: atom_id res chain seq x y z
N GLU A 1 16.18 0.22 9.74
CA GLU A 1 16.31 1.69 9.88
C GLU A 1 16.34 2.45 8.55
N ARG A 2 17.32 2.22 7.66
CA ARG A 2 17.42 2.97 6.39
C ARG A 2 16.15 2.92 5.53
N MET A 3 15.48 1.76 5.42
CA MET A 3 14.21 1.66 4.67
C MET A 3 13.08 2.44 5.34
N VAL A 4 12.94 2.32 6.66
CA VAL A 4 11.95 3.07 7.46
C VAL A 4 12.13 4.60 7.31
N LEU A 5 13.38 5.07 7.20
CA LEU A 5 13.68 6.49 6.95
C LEU A 5 13.36 6.95 5.51
N ARG A 6 13.15 6.03 4.57
CA ARG A 6 12.73 6.36 3.20
C ARG A 6 11.22 6.24 3.02
N THR A 7 10.55 5.48 3.87
CA THR A 7 9.08 5.42 3.96
C THR A 7 8.53 6.74 4.50
N ALA A 8 7.56 7.34 3.81
CA ALA A 8 6.93 8.59 4.23
C ALA A 8 6.28 8.47 5.62
N MET A 9 5.67 7.33 5.91
CA MET A 9 5.04 7.02 7.20
C MET A 9 6.02 6.74 8.35
N ARG A 10 7.33 6.63 8.08
CA ARG A 10 8.39 6.43 9.10
C ARG A 10 8.22 5.19 9.98
N GLU A 11 7.47 4.20 9.50
CA GLU A 11 7.28 2.93 10.17
C GLU A 11 7.29 1.77 9.16
N PRO A 12 7.64 0.55 9.59
CA PRO A 12 7.47 -0.63 8.77
C PRO A 12 5.98 -0.94 8.60
N GLY A 13 5.58 -1.29 7.38
CA GLY A 13 4.26 -1.85 7.13
C GLY A 13 4.06 -3.16 7.89
N ARG A 14 2.80 -3.45 8.19
CA ARG A 14 2.36 -4.67 8.84
C ARG A 14 1.65 -5.58 7.84
N PRO A 15 1.62 -6.91 8.07
CA PRO A 15 0.87 -7.84 7.21
C PRO A 15 -0.61 -7.43 7.04
N GLU A 16 -1.20 -6.82 8.08
CA GLU A 16 -2.58 -6.36 8.08
C GLU A 16 -2.83 -5.24 7.07
N ASP A 17 -1.84 -4.41 6.74
CA ASP A 17 -2.00 -3.33 5.76
C ASP A 17 -2.25 -3.89 4.36
N VAL A 18 -1.50 -4.94 3.99
CA VAL A 18 -1.68 -5.65 2.72
C VAL A 18 -2.99 -6.44 2.74
N ALA A 19 -3.28 -7.13 3.85
CA ALA A 19 -4.52 -7.90 3.99
C ALA A 19 -5.77 -7.00 3.84
N ALA A 20 -5.76 -5.81 4.44
CA ALA A 20 -6.86 -4.85 4.32
C ALA A 20 -7.04 -4.35 2.88
N ALA A 21 -5.94 -4.07 2.16
CA ALA A 21 -6.01 -3.69 0.75
C ALA A 21 -6.57 -4.81 -0.13
N VAL A 22 -6.18 -6.07 0.13
CA VAL A 22 -6.74 -7.25 -0.54
C VAL A 22 -8.22 -7.41 -0.22
N CYS A 23 -8.61 -7.28 1.06
CA CYS A 23 -10.01 -7.34 1.47
C CYS A 23 -10.85 -6.28 0.76
N TYR A 24 -10.34 -5.04 0.65
CA TYR A 24 -11.00 -3.99 -0.13
C TYR A 24 -11.15 -4.40 -1.61
N LEU A 25 -10.08 -4.84 -2.27
CA LEU A 25 -10.13 -5.23 -3.68
C LEU A 25 -11.06 -6.43 -3.94
N ALA A 26 -11.21 -7.35 -2.98
CA ALA A 26 -12.11 -8.48 -3.06
C ALA A 26 -13.57 -8.14 -2.70
N SER A 27 -13.82 -6.95 -2.16
CA SER A 27 -15.13 -6.53 -1.66
C SER A 27 -16.02 -5.91 -2.75
N PRO A 28 -17.35 -5.87 -2.56
CA PRO A 28 -18.27 -5.16 -3.45
C PRO A 28 -17.94 -3.67 -3.65
N GLU A 29 -17.27 -3.05 -2.68
CA GLU A 29 -16.87 -1.65 -2.71
C GLU A 29 -15.84 -1.36 -3.82
N ALA A 30 -15.08 -2.37 -4.25
CA ALA A 30 -14.11 -2.25 -5.34
C ALA A 30 -14.68 -2.58 -6.74
N ARG A 31 -16.01 -2.67 -6.90
CA ARG A 31 -16.66 -3.15 -8.15
C ARG A 31 -16.26 -2.44 -9.45
N TYR A 32 -15.68 -1.25 -9.36
CA TYR A 32 -15.27 -0.43 -10.52
C TYR A 32 -13.76 -0.17 -10.56
N VAL A 33 -12.99 -0.84 -9.71
CA VAL A 33 -11.53 -0.75 -9.64
C VAL A 33 -10.95 -1.93 -10.41
N THR A 34 -10.33 -1.66 -11.56
CA THR A 34 -9.70 -2.70 -12.40
C THR A 34 -8.58 -2.10 -13.25
N GLY A 35 -7.59 -2.93 -13.63
CA GLY A 35 -6.47 -2.51 -14.49
C GLY A 35 -5.47 -1.56 -13.82
N VAL A 36 -5.44 -1.52 -12.49
CA VAL A 36 -4.57 -0.63 -11.71
C VAL A 36 -3.74 -1.42 -10.70
N GLU A 37 -2.56 -0.89 -10.37
CA GLU A 37 -1.73 -1.35 -9.27
C GLU A 37 -1.97 -0.47 -8.04
N LEU A 38 -2.34 -1.08 -6.91
CA LEU A 38 -2.52 -0.39 -5.63
C LEU A 38 -1.27 -0.58 -4.77
N ALA A 39 -0.41 0.43 -4.73
CA ALA A 39 0.82 0.40 -3.93
C ALA A 39 0.51 0.46 -2.43
N VAL A 40 0.86 -0.61 -1.70
CA VAL A 40 0.76 -0.69 -0.22
C VAL A 40 2.17 -0.63 0.38
N ALA A 41 2.80 0.53 0.30
CA ALA A 41 4.23 0.66 0.60
C ALA A 41 4.58 1.79 1.60
N GLY A 42 3.59 2.40 2.24
CA GLY A 42 3.78 3.51 3.18
C GLY A 42 4.46 4.76 2.56
N GLY A 43 4.40 4.89 1.24
CA GLY A 43 5.00 5.99 0.47
C GLY A 43 6.51 5.92 0.30
N ILE A 44 7.11 4.72 0.32
CA ILE A 44 8.55 4.56 0.04
C ILE A 44 8.90 4.83 -1.44
N ASP A 45 7.93 4.66 -2.32
CA ASP A 45 8.00 4.83 -3.77
C ASP A 45 7.65 6.26 -4.24
N LEU A 46 7.10 7.09 -3.34
CA LEU A 46 6.56 8.43 -3.62
C LEU A 46 7.55 9.40 -4.31
N PHE A 47 8.85 9.14 -4.24
CA PHE A 47 9.92 10.00 -4.76
C PHE A 47 10.81 9.31 -5.80
N THR A 48 10.36 8.19 -6.39
CA THR A 48 11.17 7.36 -7.31
C THR A 48 10.75 7.50 -8.79
N PHE A 49 10.12 8.61 -9.15
CA PHE A 49 9.71 8.88 -10.55
C PHE A 49 10.74 9.72 -11.30
#